data_AF-A0A9P9N1C2-F1
#
_entry.id   AF-A0A9P9N1C2-F1
#
_cell.length_a   1.000
_cell.length_b   1.000
_cell.length_c   1.000
_cell.angle_alpha   90.00
_cell.angle_beta   90.00
_cell.angle_gamma   90.00
#
_symmetry.space_group_name_H-M   'P 1'
#
loop_
_entity.id
_entity.type
_entity.pdbx_description
1 polymer ?
#
loop_
_entity_poly.entity_id
_entity_poly.type
_entity_poly.pdbx_seq_one_letter_code
_entity_poly.pdbx_strand_id
1 'polypeptide(L)'
;MNNLETCYIQPGNATPADLSNFNIVNLVKTPHNTRLYKEVQNLKRLVNELVDYQLAHPRTTNAATREEINIEKQARREIEKREKYIRAQLSIIKSLYRQSVLKVREEKAKTSDDRAVNDALILGLHNLKYEEQSLRSEISAAENYDHKYMKLPLITVNDFLEEFPDHHNSTEHGLMTARIEHEHQVRVKLEERRQEKLKQKQKLIAEVKKGKDDLTKLDTMVEKFIEAAEPIKKVLATE
;
A
#
# COMPACT_ATOMS: atom_id res chain seq x y z
N MET A 1 -15.89 -16.18 -14.25
CA MET A 1 -16.26 -16.19 -12.82
C MET A 1 -15.92 -14.84 -12.23
N ASN A 2 -16.90 -14.23 -11.57
CA ASN A 2 -16.86 -13.08 -10.65
C ASN A 2 -17.87 -12.00 -11.08
N ASN A 3 -19.13 -12.27 -10.72
CA ASN A 3 -20.23 -11.34 -10.71
C ASN A 3 -19.99 -10.28 -9.61
N LEU A 4 -19.92 -9.02 -10.00
CA LEU A 4 -20.09 -7.87 -9.12
C LEU A 4 -21.59 -7.54 -9.08
N GLU A 5 -22.32 -8.11 -8.13
CA GLU A 5 -23.68 -7.67 -7.82
C GLU A 5 -23.61 -6.35 -7.03
N THR A 6 -23.94 -5.26 -7.71
CA THR A 6 -24.27 -3.97 -7.11
C THR A 6 -25.62 -4.06 -6.38
N CYS A 7 -25.60 -4.06 -5.05
CA CYS A 7 -26.81 -3.89 -4.24
C CYS A 7 -27.35 -2.46 -4.37
N TYR A 8 -28.38 -2.28 -5.20
CA TYR A 8 -29.26 -1.12 -5.17
C TYR A 8 -30.15 -1.19 -3.91
N ILE A 9 -29.97 -0.25 -2.97
CA ILE A 9 -30.88 -0.07 -1.83
C ILE A 9 -32.08 0.74 -2.32
N GLN A 10 -33.27 0.13 -2.38
CA GLN A 10 -34.51 0.86 -2.62
C GLN A 10 -34.93 1.66 -1.37
N PRO A 11 -35.37 2.92 -1.50
CA PRO A 11 -35.91 3.70 -0.40
C PRO A 11 -37.37 3.30 -0.17
N GLY A 12 -37.58 2.24 0.62
CA GLY A 12 -38.90 1.82 1.09
C GLY A 12 -39.35 2.65 2.30
N ASN A 13 -40.37 3.48 2.09
CA ASN A 13 -41.29 4.08 3.07
C ASN A 13 -41.14 3.61 4.53
N ALA A 14 -40.45 4.40 5.36
CA ALA A 14 -40.51 4.26 6.81
C ALA A 14 -41.63 5.17 7.35
N THR A 15 -42.81 4.62 7.59
CA THR A 15 -43.83 5.22 8.48
C THR A 15 -44.16 4.27 9.63
N PRO A 16 -44.70 4.83 10.72
CA PRO A 16 -44.05 4.93 12.01
C PRO A 16 -43.88 3.57 12.70
N ALA A 17 -42.72 3.37 13.32
CA ALA A 17 -42.45 2.19 14.14
C ALA A 17 -43.61 1.94 15.12
N ASP A 18 -44.20 0.75 15.04
CA ASP A 18 -45.21 0.27 15.97
C ASP A 18 -44.60 0.20 17.38
N LEU A 19 -44.81 1.25 18.17
CA LEU A 19 -44.23 1.45 19.50
C LEU A 19 -44.73 0.40 20.52
N SER A 20 -45.77 -0.36 20.17
CA SER A 20 -46.33 -1.41 21.02
C SER A 20 -45.38 -2.61 21.19
N ASN A 21 -44.49 -2.85 20.22
CA ASN A 21 -43.54 -3.96 20.23
C ASN A 21 -42.17 -3.62 20.86
N PHE A 22 -41.96 -2.37 21.30
CA PHE A 22 -40.72 -1.95 21.95
C PHE A 22 -40.68 -2.39 23.42
N ASN A 23 -40.23 -3.61 23.66
CA ASN A 23 -39.95 -4.05 25.02
C ASN A 23 -38.62 -3.46 25.50
N ILE A 24 -38.70 -2.29 26.15
CA ILE A 24 -37.56 -1.54 26.72
C ILE A 24 -36.70 -2.42 27.64
N VAL A 25 -37.30 -3.43 28.28
CA VAL A 25 -36.60 -4.38 29.15
C VAL A 25 -35.48 -5.12 28.42
N ASN A 26 -35.67 -5.45 27.15
CA ASN A 26 -34.70 -6.20 26.35
C ASN A 26 -33.50 -5.35 25.89
N LEU A 27 -33.66 -4.02 25.87
CA LEU A 27 -32.61 -3.08 25.45
C LEU A 27 -31.71 -2.67 26.62
N VAL A 28 -32.18 -2.83 27.86
CA VAL A 28 -31.46 -2.44 29.07
C VAL A 28 -30.53 -3.57 29.52
N LYS A 29 -29.40 -3.70 28.84
CA LYS A 29 -28.41 -4.78 29.09
C LYS A 29 -27.43 -4.46 30.22
N THR A 30 -27.19 -3.18 30.52
CA THR A 30 -26.17 -2.79 31.51
C THR A 30 -26.74 -2.77 32.93
N PRO A 31 -26.00 -3.24 33.95
CA PRO A 31 -26.52 -3.41 35.31
C PRO A 31 -27.00 -2.08 35.93
N HIS A 32 -26.34 -0.98 35.58
CA HIS A 32 -26.70 0.37 36.06
C HIS A 32 -28.02 0.85 35.45
N ASN A 33 -28.27 0.60 34.16
CA ASN A 33 -29.53 0.97 33.51
C ASN A 33 -30.67 0.03 33.93
N THR A 34 -30.38 -1.26 34.18
CA THR A 34 -31.39 -2.20 34.70
C THR A 34 -31.89 -1.75 36.07
N ARG A 35 -30.99 -1.29 36.94
CA ARG A 35 -31.36 -0.72 38.24
C ARG A 35 -32.21 0.54 38.07
N LEU A 36 -31.79 1.48 37.23
CA LEU A 36 -32.56 2.71 36.96
C LEU A 36 -33.97 2.38 36.45
N TYR A 37 -34.08 1.43 35.51
CA TYR A 37 -35.37 0.99 34.97
C TYR A 37 -36.29 0.43 36.06
N LYS A 38 -35.77 -0.43 36.95
CA LYS A 38 -36.54 -0.96 38.10
C LYS A 38 -37.06 0.17 39.00
N GLU A 39 -36.21 1.15 39.34
CA GLU A 39 -36.62 2.27 40.19
C GLU A 39 -37.68 3.16 39.52
N VAL A 40 -37.61 3.33 38.20
CA VAL A 40 -38.63 4.05 37.42
C VAL A 40 -39.96 3.28 37.40
N GLN A 41 -39.95 1.96 37.27
CA GLN A 41 -41.18 1.16 37.39
C GLN A 41 -41.78 1.25 38.80
N ASN A 42 -40.94 1.26 39.84
CA ASN A 42 -41.38 1.47 41.22
C ASN A 42 -42.04 2.86 41.39
N LEU A 43 -41.45 3.92 40.84
CA LEU A 43 -42.05 5.25 40.83
C LEU A 43 -43.42 5.25 40.12
N LYS A 44 -43.52 4.61 38.96
CA LYS A 44 -44.79 4.49 38.22
C LYS A 44 -45.88 3.84 39.09
N ARG A 45 -45.53 2.76 39.80
CA ARG A 45 -46.45 2.12 40.75
C ARG A 45 -46.89 3.08 41.87
N LEU A 46 -45.95 3.77 42.51
CA LEU A 46 -46.26 4.72 43.60
C LEU A 46 -47.16 5.87 43.13
N VAL A 47 -46.95 6.37 41.91
CA VAL A 47 -47.79 7.42 41.32
C VAL A 47 -49.19 6.90 41.04
N ASN A 48 -49.33 5.70 40.47
CA ASN A 48 -50.65 5.09 40.25
C ASN A 48 -51.39 4.88 41.57
N GLU A 49 -50.71 4.35 42.60
CA GLU A 49 -51.30 4.18 43.94
C GLU A 49 -51.75 5.51 44.56
N LEU A 50 -51.04 6.61 44.31
CA LEU A 50 -51.45 7.94 44.76
C LEU A 50 -52.72 8.39 44.02
N VAL A 51 -52.76 8.25 42.70
CA VAL A 51 -53.91 8.62 41.87
C VAL A 51 -55.14 7.81 42.26
N ASP A 52 -55.00 6.49 42.41
CA ASP A 52 -56.08 5.59 42.83
C ASP A 52 -56.64 6.01 44.21
N TYR A 53 -55.76 6.40 45.14
CA TYR A 53 -56.17 6.86 46.46
C TYR A 53 -56.88 8.22 46.44
N GLN A 54 -56.46 9.13 45.56
CA GLN A 54 -57.12 10.42 45.35
C GLN A 54 -58.50 10.26 44.69
N LEU A 55 -58.65 9.32 43.76
CA LEU A 55 -59.94 8.99 43.15
C LEU A 55 -60.90 8.37 44.17
N ALA A 56 -60.39 7.53 45.08
CA ALA A 56 -61.19 6.93 46.15
C ALA A 56 -61.62 7.93 47.24
N HIS A 57 -60.92 9.06 47.40
CA HIS A 57 -61.21 10.11 48.40
C HIS A 57 -61.33 11.49 47.74
N PRO A 58 -62.42 11.76 47.01
CA PRO A 58 -62.63 13.05 46.36
C PRO A 58 -62.75 14.19 47.40
N ARG A 59 -62.26 15.38 47.06
CA ARG A 59 -62.35 16.55 47.94
C ARG A 59 -63.81 16.99 48.11
N THR A 60 -64.31 16.97 49.34
CA THR A 60 -65.64 17.52 49.70
C THR A 60 -65.53 19.02 49.93
N THR A 61 -66.29 19.83 49.18
CA THR A 61 -66.21 21.31 49.26
C THR A 61 -66.98 21.91 50.44
N ASN A 62 -67.93 21.16 51.03
CA ASN A 62 -68.71 21.58 52.19
C ASN A 62 -68.87 20.41 53.17
N ALA A 63 -67.92 20.22 54.09
CA ALA A 63 -68.06 19.23 55.17
C ALA A 63 -68.97 19.81 56.27
N ALA A 64 -70.12 19.19 56.50
CA ALA A 64 -71.12 19.65 57.46
C ALA A 64 -70.96 18.98 58.84
N THR A 65 -70.35 17.78 58.88
CA THR A 65 -70.25 16.95 60.08
C THR A 65 -68.81 16.88 60.61
N ARG A 66 -68.61 16.87 61.94
CA ARG A 66 -67.28 16.75 62.57
C ARG A 66 -66.51 15.50 62.14
N GLU A 67 -67.22 14.42 61.84
CA GLU A 67 -66.65 13.15 61.37
C GLU A 67 -66.10 13.27 59.94
N GLU A 68 -66.82 13.95 59.04
CA GLU A 68 -66.40 14.24 57.66
C GLU A 68 -65.09 15.06 57.64
N ILE A 69 -64.99 16.05 58.52
CA ILE A 69 -63.78 16.88 58.68
C ILE A 69 -62.57 16.02 59.12
N ASN A 70 -62.79 15.04 60.01
CA ASN A 70 -61.72 14.16 60.48
C ASN A 70 -61.26 13.18 59.38
N ILE A 71 -62.19 12.64 58.60
CA ILE A 71 -61.91 11.76 57.45
C ILE A 71 -61.12 12.52 56.37
N GLU A 72 -61.52 13.74 56.05
CA GLU A 72 -60.79 14.58 55.08
C GLU A 72 -59.37 14.89 55.57
N LYS A 73 -59.20 15.18 56.87
CA LYS A 73 -57.88 15.42 57.47
C LYS A 73 -56.99 14.17 57.44
N GLN A 74 -57.56 12.99 57.62
CA GLN A 74 -56.83 11.72 57.50
C GLN A 74 -56.42 11.45 56.05
N ALA A 75 -57.33 11.64 55.09
CA ALA A 75 -57.04 11.49 53.66
C ALA A 75 -55.92 12.45 53.20
N ARG A 76 -55.95 13.71 53.65
CA ARG A 76 -54.89 14.70 53.38
C ARG A 76 -53.52 14.25 53.90
N ARG A 77 -53.45 13.74 55.14
CA ARG A 77 -52.19 13.23 55.73
C ARG A 77 -51.63 12.04 54.95
N GLU A 78 -52.48 11.12 54.52
CA GLU A 78 -52.04 9.96 53.71
C GLU A 78 -51.58 10.37 52.31
N ILE A 79 -52.23 11.37 51.69
CA ILE A 79 -51.77 11.97 50.43
C ILE A 79 -50.37 12.59 50.61
N GLU A 80 -50.17 13.43 51.62
CA GLU A 80 -48.87 14.06 51.91
C GLU A 80 -47.77 13.02 52.15
N LYS A 81 -48.10 11.92 52.84
CA LYS A 81 -47.18 10.82 53.10
C LYS A 81 -46.77 10.11 51.79
N ARG A 82 -47.73 9.79 50.92
CA ARG A 82 -47.47 9.18 49.60
C ARG A 82 -46.67 10.12 48.69
N GLU A 83 -46.98 11.41 48.68
CA GLU A 83 -46.21 12.43 47.95
C GLU A 83 -44.75 12.51 48.44
N LYS A 84 -44.52 12.40 49.76
CA LYS A 84 -43.16 12.39 50.33
C LYS A 84 -42.36 11.18 49.84
N TYR A 85 -42.95 10.00 49.77
CA TYR A 85 -42.30 8.80 49.21
C TYR A 85 -41.98 8.96 47.72
N ILE A 86 -42.89 9.53 46.93
CA ILE A 86 -42.67 9.83 45.51
C ILE A 86 -41.49 10.81 45.34
N ARG A 87 -41.43 11.88 46.15
CA ARG A 87 -40.31 12.84 46.11
C ARG A 87 -38.97 12.18 46.46
N ALA A 88 -38.94 11.29 47.46
CA ALA A 88 -37.75 10.53 47.81
C ALA A 88 -37.31 9.60 46.67
N GLN A 89 -38.26 8.88 46.06
CA GLN A 89 -38.00 7.99 44.92
C GLN A 89 -37.46 8.76 43.70
N LEU A 90 -37.99 9.94 43.41
CA LEU A 90 -37.49 10.82 42.36
C LEU A 90 -36.03 11.24 42.60
N SER A 91 -35.64 11.49 43.85
CA SER A 91 -34.24 11.82 44.20
C SER A 91 -33.30 10.65 43.88
N ILE A 92 -33.71 9.42 44.22
CA ILE A 92 -32.95 8.20 43.93
C ILE A 92 -32.77 8.04 42.41
N ILE A 93 -33.85 8.13 41.64
CA ILE A 93 -33.82 8.01 40.17
C ILE A 93 -32.88 9.07 39.55
N LYS A 94 -32.98 10.33 39.99
CA LYS A 94 -32.09 11.40 39.51
C LYS A 94 -30.62 11.09 39.77
N SER A 95 -30.30 10.53 40.95
CA SER A 95 -28.92 10.16 41.28
C SER A 95 -28.40 9.01 40.40
N LEU A 96 -29.21 7.97 40.20
CA LEU A 96 -28.86 6.82 39.37
C LEU A 96 -28.73 7.19 37.89
N TYR A 97 -29.58 8.10 37.41
CA TYR A 97 -29.47 8.62 36.05
C TYR A 97 -28.15 9.37 35.83
N ARG A 98 -27.75 10.25 36.76
CA ARG A 98 -26.46 10.94 36.68
C ARG A 98 -25.29 9.96 36.67
N GLN A 99 -25.33 8.92 37.53
CA GLN A 99 -24.30 7.88 37.54
C GLN A 99 -24.23 7.12 36.21
N SER A 100 -25.36 6.78 35.61
CA SER A 100 -25.41 6.12 34.30
C SER A 100 -24.78 6.99 33.21
N VAL A 101 -25.13 8.28 33.15
CA VAL A 101 -24.57 9.22 32.18
C VAL A 101 -23.05 9.36 32.33
N LEU A 102 -22.55 9.41 33.57
CA LEU A 102 -21.11 9.47 33.82
C LEU A 102 -20.39 8.20 33.33
N LYS A 103 -20.92 7.01 33.63
CA LYS A 103 -20.35 5.75 33.15
C LYS A 103 -20.31 5.66 31.62
N VAL A 104 -21.37 6.09 30.95
CA VAL A 104 -21.39 6.11 29.47
C VAL A 104 -20.31 7.07 28.92
N ARG A 105 -20.09 8.21 29.57
CA ARG A 105 -19.01 9.14 29.17
C ARG A 105 -17.63 8.55 29.42
N GLU A 106 -17.42 7.87 30.54
CA GLU A 106 -16.18 7.17 30.87
C GLU A 106 -15.89 6.06 29.85
N GLU A 107 -16.87 5.21 29.55
CA GLU A 107 -16.74 4.14 28.56
C GLU A 107 -16.45 4.70 27.16
N LYS A 108 -17.11 5.80 26.78
CA LYS A 108 -16.86 6.49 25.51
C LYS A 108 -15.44 7.06 25.44
N ALA A 109 -14.96 7.69 26.52
CA ALA A 109 -13.61 8.21 26.60
C ALA A 109 -12.59 7.07 26.47
N LYS A 110 -12.74 6.01 27.26
CA LYS A 110 -11.87 4.83 27.21
C LYS A 110 -11.83 4.20 25.82
N THR A 111 -12.98 4.01 25.18
CA THR A 111 -13.04 3.45 23.80
C THR A 111 -12.37 4.38 22.79
N SER A 112 -12.45 5.71 22.99
CA SER A 112 -11.76 6.68 22.16
C SER A 112 -10.25 6.62 22.33
N ASP A 113 -9.76 6.45 23.55
CA ASP A 113 -8.33 6.33 23.85
C ASP A 113 -7.77 5.03 23.26
N ASP A 114 -8.46 3.90 23.46
CA ASP A 114 -8.08 2.60 22.89
C ASP A 114 -8.05 2.67 21.35
N ARG A 115 -9.00 3.38 20.74
CA ARG A 115 -9.02 3.62 19.29
C ARG A 115 -7.83 4.45 18.83
N ALA A 116 -7.49 5.53 19.53
CA ALA A 116 -6.35 6.37 19.18
C ALA A 116 -5.02 5.59 19.24
N VAL A 117 -4.85 4.71 20.23
CA VAL A 117 -3.70 3.80 20.32
C VAL A 117 -3.68 2.83 19.15
N ASN A 118 -4.83 2.25 18.78
CA ASN A 118 -4.94 1.34 17.64
C ASN A 118 -4.56 2.03 16.33
N ASP A 119 -5.07 3.24 16.09
CA ASP A 119 -4.76 4.04 14.89
C ASP A 119 -3.27 4.36 14.80
N ALA A 120 -2.61 4.66 15.93
CA ALA A 120 -1.17 4.89 15.99
C ALA A 120 -0.36 3.62 15.65
N LEU A 121 -0.80 2.44 16.12
CA LEU A 121 -0.17 1.16 15.79
C LEU A 121 -0.36 0.80 14.32
N ILE A 122 -1.53 1.06 13.75
CA ILE A 122 -1.80 0.87 12.32
C ILE A 122 -0.85 1.73 11.48
N LEU A 123 -0.65 3.00 11.86
CA LEU A 123 0.30 3.87 11.18
C LEU A 123 1.74 3.32 11.26
N GLY A 124 2.15 2.86 12.45
CA GLY A 124 3.46 2.23 12.63
C GLY A 124 3.65 0.99 11.75
N LEU A 125 2.63 0.14 11.64
CA LEU A 125 2.64 -1.04 10.78
C LEU A 125 2.74 -0.66 9.29
N HIS A 126 2.03 0.37 8.85
CA HIS A 126 2.13 0.86 7.48
C HIS A 126 3.55 1.33 7.14
N ASN A 127 4.19 2.09 8.03
CA ASN A 127 5.57 2.55 7.84
C ASN A 127 6.54 1.38 7.65
N LEU A 128 6.45 0.35 8.51
CA LEU A 128 7.28 -0.86 8.39
C LEU A 128 7.02 -1.62 7.09
N LYS A 129 5.77 -1.72 6.66
CA LYS A 129 5.42 -2.37 5.40
C LYS A 129 6.00 -1.63 4.19
N TYR A 130 6.00 -0.30 4.22
CA TYR A 130 6.63 0.50 3.16
C TYR A 130 8.14 0.29 3.12
N GLU A 131 8.79 0.26 4.28
CA GLU A 131 10.23 -0.02 4.39
C GLU A 131 10.56 -1.42 3.86
N GLU A 132 9.81 -2.45 4.26
CA GLU A 132 9.98 -3.81 3.76
C GLU A 132 9.85 -3.87 2.23
N GLN A 133 8.82 -3.22 1.68
CA GLN A 133 8.61 -3.20 0.24
C GLN A 133 9.74 -2.48 -0.50
N SER A 134 10.24 -1.36 0.04
CA SER A 134 11.39 -0.63 -0.52
C SER A 134 12.62 -1.53 -0.56
N LEU A 135 12.98 -2.14 0.58
CA LEU A 135 14.13 -3.02 0.69
C LEU A 135 14.03 -4.23 -0.23
N ARG A 136 12.85 -4.87 -0.33
CA ARG A 136 12.62 -5.97 -1.28
C ARG A 136 12.81 -5.52 -2.73
N SER A 137 12.36 -4.31 -3.07
CA SER A 137 12.54 -3.78 -4.43
C SER A 137 14.00 -3.46 -4.74
N GLU A 138 14.75 -2.93 -3.78
CA GLU A 138 16.18 -2.66 -3.91
C GLU A 138 17.00 -3.95 -4.02
N ILE A 139 16.69 -4.96 -3.20
CA ILE A 139 17.31 -6.28 -3.29
C ILE A 139 17.04 -6.90 -4.66
N SER A 140 15.79 -6.89 -5.14
CA SER A 140 15.47 -7.43 -6.47
C SER A 140 16.19 -6.67 -7.59
N ALA A 141 16.35 -5.36 -7.47
CA ALA A 141 17.10 -4.57 -8.44
C ALA A 141 18.60 -4.89 -8.42
N ALA A 142 19.17 -5.17 -7.24
CA ALA A 142 20.56 -5.56 -7.07
C ALA A 142 20.82 -7.00 -7.57
N GLU A 143 19.93 -7.95 -7.28
CA GLU A 143 20.00 -9.34 -7.74
C GLU A 143 19.85 -9.44 -9.26
N ASN A 144 18.97 -8.64 -9.85
CA ASN A 144 18.71 -8.63 -11.29
C ASN A 144 19.61 -7.64 -12.04
N TYR A 145 20.67 -7.15 -11.41
CA TYR A 145 21.58 -6.22 -12.05
C TYR A 145 22.25 -6.87 -13.27
N ASP A 146 22.12 -6.21 -14.42
CA ASP A 146 22.67 -6.71 -15.69
C ASP A 146 24.19 -6.58 -15.73
N HIS A 147 24.86 -7.61 -15.23
CA HIS A 147 26.31 -7.71 -15.22
C HIS A 147 26.86 -7.91 -16.64
N LYS A 148 27.50 -6.88 -17.19
CA LYS A 148 28.09 -6.90 -18.55
C LYS A 148 29.02 -8.09 -18.83
N TYR A 149 29.75 -8.58 -17.83
CA TYR A 149 30.69 -9.69 -17.99
C TYR A 149 29.98 -11.03 -18.27
N MET A 150 28.71 -11.20 -17.86
CA MET A 150 27.91 -12.40 -18.15
C MET A 150 27.51 -12.51 -19.62
N LYS A 151 27.58 -11.41 -20.38
CA LYS A 151 27.28 -11.38 -21.82
C LYS A 151 28.52 -11.52 -22.68
N LEU A 152 29.71 -11.59 -22.08
CA LEU A 152 30.96 -11.66 -22.81
C LEU A 152 31.15 -13.09 -23.33
N PRO A 153 31.41 -13.30 -24.63
CA PRO A 153 31.78 -14.62 -25.13
C PRO A 153 33.20 -14.92 -24.64
N LEU A 154 33.28 -15.77 -23.63
CA LEU A 154 34.49 -16.26 -23.00
C LEU A 154 34.71 -17.73 -23.40
N ILE A 155 35.96 -18.16 -23.54
CA ILE A 155 36.35 -19.59 -23.56
C ILE A 155 35.69 -20.35 -22.40
N THR A 156 35.26 -21.59 -22.65
CA THR A 156 34.57 -22.40 -21.63
C THR A 156 35.49 -22.71 -20.45
N VAL A 157 34.91 -23.05 -19.29
CA VAL A 157 35.72 -23.32 -18.08
C VAL A 157 36.68 -24.49 -18.30
N ASN A 158 36.24 -25.55 -18.98
CA ASN A 158 37.07 -26.73 -19.22
C ASN A 158 38.27 -26.40 -20.11
N ASP A 159 38.02 -25.76 -21.25
CA ASP A 159 39.06 -25.35 -22.19
C ASP A 159 40.09 -24.40 -21.53
N PHE A 160 39.61 -23.48 -20.68
CA PHE A 160 40.50 -22.56 -19.96
C PHE A 160 41.39 -23.29 -18.93
N LEU A 161 40.84 -24.30 -18.24
CA LEU A 161 41.61 -25.08 -17.27
C LEU A 161 42.61 -26.03 -17.94
N GLU A 162 42.33 -26.49 -19.16
CA GLU A 162 43.28 -27.24 -19.97
C GLU A 162 44.49 -26.38 -20.38
N GLU A 163 44.26 -25.11 -20.74
CA GLU A 163 45.33 -24.17 -21.10
C GLU A 163 46.07 -23.61 -19.87
N PHE A 164 45.37 -23.44 -18.74
CA PHE A 164 45.90 -22.85 -17.51
C PHE A 164 45.60 -23.73 -16.28
N PRO A 165 46.32 -24.85 -16.10
CA PRO A 165 46.07 -25.79 -15.01
C PRO A 165 46.33 -25.20 -13.62
N ASP A 166 47.16 -24.14 -13.53
CA ASP A 166 47.47 -23.43 -12.28
C ASP A 166 46.22 -22.81 -11.62
N HIS A 167 45.16 -22.57 -12.39
CA HIS A 167 43.91 -21.99 -11.90
C HIS A 167 42.89 -23.00 -11.37
N HIS A 168 43.19 -24.32 -11.37
CA HIS A 168 42.27 -25.35 -10.87
C HIS A 168 41.85 -25.16 -9.41
N ASN A 169 42.74 -24.63 -8.57
CA ASN A 169 42.48 -24.42 -7.14
C ASN A 169 42.00 -23.00 -6.82
N SER A 170 41.74 -22.17 -7.84
CA SER A 170 41.28 -20.80 -7.63
C SER A 170 39.79 -20.75 -7.29
N THR A 171 39.39 -19.79 -6.44
CA THR A 171 37.98 -19.49 -6.17
C THR A 171 37.23 -19.15 -7.47
N GLU A 172 35.93 -19.45 -7.57
CA GLU A 172 35.11 -19.17 -8.76
C GLU A 172 35.26 -17.73 -9.28
N HIS A 173 35.22 -16.74 -8.39
CA HIS A 173 35.47 -15.34 -8.72
C HIS A 173 36.87 -15.11 -9.31
N GLY A 174 37.90 -15.76 -8.74
CA GLY A 174 39.27 -15.68 -9.22
C GLY A 174 39.42 -16.30 -10.61
N LEU A 175 38.80 -17.46 -10.83
CA LEU A 175 38.76 -18.14 -12.12
C LEU A 175 38.06 -17.27 -13.19
N MET A 176 36.92 -16.66 -12.86
CA MET A 176 36.21 -15.75 -13.77
C MET A 176 37.08 -14.53 -14.12
N THR A 177 37.75 -13.95 -13.13
CA THR A 177 38.64 -12.79 -13.35
C THR A 177 39.80 -13.15 -14.28
N ALA A 178 40.46 -14.29 -14.04
CA ALA A 178 41.54 -14.78 -14.88
C ALA A 178 41.09 -15.06 -16.32
N ARG A 179 39.89 -15.63 -16.49
CA ARG A 179 39.28 -15.86 -17.81
C ARG A 179 39.01 -14.56 -18.57
N ILE A 180 38.46 -13.54 -17.91
CA ILE A 180 38.22 -12.22 -18.52
C ILE A 180 39.54 -11.57 -18.94
N GLU A 181 40.57 -11.64 -18.09
CA GLU A 181 41.89 -11.08 -18.37
C GLU A 181 42.57 -11.78 -19.56
N HIS A 182 42.50 -13.11 -19.63
CA HIS A 182 43.01 -13.86 -20.77
C HIS A 182 42.34 -13.42 -22.09
N GLU A 183 41.01 -13.35 -22.12
CA GLU A 183 40.25 -12.91 -23.29
C GLU A 183 40.57 -11.47 -23.68
N HIS A 184 40.78 -10.60 -22.70
CA HIS A 184 41.25 -9.24 -22.96
C HIS A 184 42.60 -9.23 -23.68
N GLN A 185 43.58 -9.98 -23.18
CA GLN A 185 44.91 -10.08 -23.80
C GLN A 185 44.86 -10.68 -25.21
N VAL A 186 44.02 -11.68 -25.43
CA VAL A 186 43.80 -12.28 -26.75
C VAL A 186 43.23 -11.25 -27.71
N ARG A 187 42.21 -10.47 -27.31
CA ARG A 187 41.60 -9.43 -28.14
C ARG A 187 42.56 -8.30 -28.46
N VAL A 188 43.39 -7.87 -27.50
CA VAL A 188 44.42 -6.86 -27.74
C VAL A 188 45.41 -7.35 -28.80
N LYS A 189 45.95 -8.57 -28.64
CA LYS A 189 46.87 -9.17 -29.63
C LYS A 189 46.22 -9.32 -31.02
N LEU A 190 44.94 -9.68 -31.08
CA LEU A 190 44.21 -9.79 -32.35
C LEU A 190 44.03 -8.43 -33.03
N GLU A 191 43.70 -7.38 -32.27
CA GLU A 191 43.55 -6.03 -32.84
C GLU A 191 44.90 -5.46 -33.30
N GLU A 192 45.98 -5.70 -32.56
CA GLU A 192 47.34 -5.33 -33.00
C GLU A 192 47.70 -5.99 -34.34
N ARG A 193 47.46 -7.31 -34.46
CA ARG A 193 47.67 -8.05 -35.72
C ARG A 193 46.76 -7.53 -36.84
N ARG A 194 45.52 -7.15 -36.52
CA ARG A 194 44.59 -6.56 -37.50
C ARG A 194 45.13 -5.23 -38.02
N GLN A 195 45.61 -4.38 -37.13
CA GLN A 195 46.20 -3.09 -37.49
C GLN A 195 47.47 -3.25 -38.31
N GLU A 196 48.34 -4.21 -37.95
CA GLU A 196 49.56 -4.50 -38.72
C GLU A 196 49.23 -4.95 -40.14
N LYS A 197 48.31 -5.92 -40.29
CA LYS A 197 47.84 -6.38 -41.61
C LYS A 197 47.18 -5.26 -42.41
N LEU A 198 46.43 -4.38 -41.75
CA LEU A 198 45.80 -3.23 -42.40
C LEU A 198 46.85 -2.24 -42.92
N LYS A 199 47.92 -1.98 -42.17
CA LYS A 199 49.07 -1.19 -42.62
C LYS A 199 49.79 -1.86 -43.80
N GLN A 200 50.03 -3.17 -43.75
CA GLN A 200 50.64 -3.91 -44.86
C GLN A 200 49.78 -3.85 -46.12
N LYS A 201 48.45 -4.04 -45.99
CA LYS A 201 47.49 -3.89 -47.09
C LYS A 201 47.54 -2.50 -47.71
N GLN A 202 47.57 -1.44 -46.88
CA GLN A 202 47.68 -0.06 -47.38
C GLN A 202 49.00 0.19 -48.12
N LYS A 203 50.12 -0.35 -47.62
CA LYS A 203 51.42 -0.28 -48.32
C LYS A 203 51.37 -0.95 -49.69
N LEU A 204 50.86 -2.17 -49.77
CA LEU A 204 50.70 -2.90 -51.04
C LEU A 204 49.78 -2.17 -52.02
N ILE A 205 48.67 -1.59 -51.54
CA ILE A 205 47.78 -0.78 -52.40
C ILE A 205 48.52 0.43 -52.95
N ALA A 206 49.34 1.11 -52.14
CA ALA A 206 50.13 2.25 -52.60
C ALA A 206 51.20 1.84 -53.62
N GLU A 207 51.86 0.69 -53.42
CA GLU A 207 52.84 0.13 -54.37
C GLU A 207 52.19 -0.25 -55.70
N VAL A 208 51.04 -0.95 -55.68
CA VAL A 208 50.29 -1.31 -56.88
C VAL A 208 49.79 -0.06 -57.60
N LYS A 209 49.31 0.95 -56.86
CA LYS A 209 48.87 2.23 -57.45
C LYS A 209 50.04 2.94 -58.13
N LYS A 210 51.20 3.01 -57.47
CA LYS A 210 52.42 3.60 -58.05
C LYS A 210 52.87 2.84 -59.30
N GLY A 211 52.88 1.51 -59.26
CA GLY A 211 53.21 0.68 -60.42
C GLY A 211 52.24 0.89 -61.60
N LYS A 212 50.94 1.03 -61.32
CA LYS A 212 49.94 1.39 -62.33
C LYS A 212 50.20 2.77 -62.91
N ASP A 213 50.45 3.77 -62.07
CA ASP A 213 50.74 5.13 -62.51
C ASP A 213 52.02 5.18 -63.37
N ASP A 214 53.06 4.43 -62.99
CA ASP A 214 54.30 4.35 -63.77
C ASP A 214 54.12 3.59 -65.08
N LEU A 215 53.31 2.52 -65.12
CA LEU A 215 52.96 1.84 -66.37
C LEU A 215 52.19 2.76 -67.33
N THR A 216 51.22 3.54 -66.82
CA THR A 216 50.50 4.51 -67.66
C THR A 216 51.41 5.63 -68.19
N LYS A 217 52.48 6.00 -67.46
CA LYS A 217 53.50 6.92 -67.98
C LYS A 217 54.33 6.26 -69.07
N LEU A 218 54.70 4.99 -68.91
CA LEU A 218 55.44 4.26 -69.94
C LEU A 218 54.60 4.11 -71.20
N ASP A 219 53.31 3.75 -71.08
CA ASP A 219 52.38 3.67 -72.21
C ASP A 219 52.32 5.00 -72.97
N THR A 220 52.17 6.14 -72.27
CA THR A 220 52.18 7.46 -72.91
C THR A 220 53.54 7.84 -73.53
N MET A 221 54.67 7.38 -72.98
CA MET A 221 55.98 7.56 -73.61
C MET A 221 56.16 6.71 -74.87
N VAL A 222 55.66 5.47 -74.86
CA VAL A 222 55.69 4.57 -76.02
C VAL A 222 54.81 5.12 -77.13
N GLU A 223 53.60 5.60 -76.83
CA GLU A 223 52.74 6.28 -77.80
C GLU A 223 53.48 7.46 -78.47
N LYS A 224 54.12 8.33 -77.68
CA LYS A 224 54.93 9.44 -78.20
C LYS A 224 56.13 8.97 -79.03
N PHE A 225 56.78 7.87 -78.63
CA PHE A 225 57.90 7.31 -79.39
C PHE A 225 57.43 6.76 -80.74
N ILE A 226 56.28 6.07 -80.78
CA ILE A 226 55.67 5.60 -82.03
C ILE A 226 55.34 6.78 -82.94
N GLU A 227 54.69 7.83 -82.41
CA GLU A 227 54.39 9.06 -83.17
C GLU A 227 55.67 9.72 -83.72
N ALA A 228 56.74 9.79 -82.93
CA ALA A 228 58.02 10.36 -83.37
C ALA A 228 58.78 9.46 -84.36
N ALA A 229 58.59 8.14 -84.29
CA ALA A 229 59.24 7.17 -85.18
C ALA A 229 58.47 6.94 -86.50
N GLU A 230 57.17 7.26 -86.56
CA GLU A 230 56.37 7.23 -87.80
C GLU A 230 57.02 7.95 -88.99
N PRO A 231 57.53 9.19 -88.88
CA PRO A 231 58.20 9.86 -90.00
C PRO A 231 59.48 9.15 -90.43
N ILE A 232 60.26 8.59 -89.49
CA ILE A 232 61.50 7.85 -89.79
C ILE A 232 61.17 6.53 -90.51
N LYS A 233 60.12 5.82 -90.07
CA LYS A 233 59.63 4.59 -90.71
C LYS A 233 59.13 4.84 -92.13
N LYS A 234 58.46 5.98 -92.38
CA LYS A 234 58.01 6.38 -93.73
C LYS A 234 59.18 6.62 -94.69
N VAL A 235 60.31 7.14 -94.19
CA VAL A 235 61.52 7.38 -94.99
C VAL A 235 62.31 6.08 -95.26
N LEU A 236 62.41 5.19 -94.27
CA LEU A 236 63.09 3.88 -94.43
C LEU A 236 62.30 2.86 -95.26
N ALA A 237 60.97 2.99 -95.36
CA ALA A 237 60.12 2.12 -96.18
C ALA A 237 60.03 2.55 -97.65
N THR A 238 60.69 3.65 -98.02
CA THR A 238 60.74 4.20 -99.39
C THR A 238 62.07 3.94 -100.11
N GLU A 239 62.91 3.05 -99.58
CA GLU A 239 63.97 2.34 -100.32
C GLU A 239 63.52 0.91 -100.63
#